data_AF-A0AAU1F7W5-F1
#
_entry.id   AF-A0AAU1F7W5-F1
#
_cell.length_a   1.000
_cell.length_b   1.000
_cell.length_c   1.000
_cell.angle_alpha   90.00
_cell.angle_beta   90.00
_cell.angle_gamma   90.00
#
_symmetry.space_group_name_H-M   'P 1'
#
loop_
_entity.id
_entity.type
_entity.pdbx_description
1 polymer ?
#
loop_
_entity_poly.entity_id
_entity_poly.type
_entity_poly.pdbx_seq_one_letter_code
_entity_poly.pdbx_strand_id
1 'polypeptide(L)'
;MAHISETDLAAYLGSLSPGSNLDHRGTTLTPALLQRVLAALRDPSSERPRLGKAEFVEATFAVTADFRGVDFTDEAWFTHAKFTGTSEFTESVFTGDAWFGSATFTGTSWFTNARFNRIARFGGATFSSVVFGGMTFCSDARFIGTTFEVASRIGPLVCRGNLNLTGAVFGAPVTIEAAAANLTCQRARWASTGSMHVRYAAVDFSDAVVEYPLRVTSRQSPFTIFNSYAAVDESELEGRDTGVQITSLRGMDTAHLTLSNVDLSKCQLTGTIHLDQLRLEGRCGFADTPRGLHRQAWRLVRWTPRRSIAEEQHWRHFHGAAGGWAPIRGLGEPIGPESLAPTYRQLRKSLEDSKNEPDAADFYYGEMEMRRHDHERPRAERVLLALYWALSGYGLRASRAIAWLLVSMTVTVLALMLWGLPTALPEPKSTGELTGQHIALITHTPEPVNPDGPVPKRLTTDRFERALRVGINSVVFRTSGQQLTTAGSYTEMCSRLAEPVLLGLAALAIRGRVKR
;
A
#
# COMPACT_ATOMS: atom_id res chain seq x y z
N MET A 1 46.06 -19.90 25.41
CA MET A 1 47.22 -20.09 24.49
C MET A 1 48.33 -19.04 24.62
N ALA A 2 48.30 -18.11 25.59
CA ALA A 2 49.45 -17.25 25.90
C ALA A 2 50.62 -17.97 26.62
N HIS A 3 50.48 -19.29 26.85
CA HIS A 3 51.41 -20.14 27.59
C HIS A 3 51.72 -21.47 26.88
N ILE A 4 51.36 -21.61 25.59
CA ILE A 4 51.74 -22.82 24.83
C ILE A 4 53.20 -22.65 24.39
N SER A 5 54.04 -23.67 24.61
CA SER A 5 55.41 -23.62 24.10
C SER A 5 55.40 -23.66 22.57
N GLU A 6 56.44 -23.12 21.91
CA GLU A 6 56.55 -23.16 20.44
C GLU A 6 56.53 -24.61 19.93
N THR A 7 57.05 -25.55 20.73
CA THR A 7 57.05 -27.00 20.46
C THR A 7 55.64 -27.59 20.50
N ASP A 8 54.85 -27.25 21.52
CA ASP A 8 53.47 -27.71 21.64
C ASP A 8 52.58 -27.10 20.55
N LEU A 9 52.84 -25.83 20.17
CA LEU A 9 52.16 -25.19 19.06
C LEU A 9 52.49 -25.87 17.73
N ALA A 10 53.75 -26.22 17.49
CA ALA A 10 54.16 -26.95 16.29
C ALA A 10 53.50 -28.34 16.23
N ALA A 11 53.44 -29.06 17.35
CA ALA A 11 52.76 -30.35 17.45
C ALA A 11 51.24 -30.23 17.18
N TYR A 12 50.59 -29.21 17.76
CA TYR A 12 49.19 -28.90 17.48
C TYR A 12 48.96 -28.62 15.99
N LEU A 13 49.73 -27.70 15.40
CA LEU A 13 49.61 -27.36 13.98
C LEU A 13 49.87 -28.57 13.07
N GLY A 14 50.81 -29.46 13.42
CA GLY A 14 51.09 -30.68 12.68
C GLY A 14 49.99 -31.74 12.75
N SER A 15 49.10 -31.66 13.75
CA SER A 15 47.94 -32.55 13.86
C SER A 15 46.76 -32.11 13.00
N LEU A 16 46.78 -30.86 12.51
CA LEU A 16 45.73 -30.30 11.68
C LEU A 16 45.87 -30.77 10.24
N SER A 17 44.74 -31.10 9.64
CA SER A 17 44.59 -31.41 8.22
C SER A 17 43.35 -30.72 7.65
N PRO A 18 43.25 -30.48 6.33
CA PRO A 18 42.08 -29.83 5.74
C PRO A 18 40.76 -30.50 6.16
N GLY A 19 39.84 -29.72 6.72
CA GLY A 19 38.56 -30.19 7.27
C GLY A 19 38.62 -30.59 8.76
N SER A 20 39.75 -30.41 9.44
CA SER A 20 39.84 -30.63 10.89
C SER A 20 38.96 -29.66 11.67
N ASN A 21 38.44 -30.13 12.80
CA ASN A 21 37.68 -29.30 13.73
C ASN A 21 38.63 -28.40 14.53
N LEU A 22 38.19 -27.17 14.80
CA LEU A 22 38.92 -26.20 15.60
C LEU A 22 38.10 -25.78 16.81
N ASP A 23 38.73 -25.81 17.99
CA ASP A 23 38.18 -25.24 19.22
C ASP A 23 39.13 -24.17 19.77
N HIS A 24 38.69 -22.92 19.65
CA HIS A 24 39.41 -21.74 20.11
C HIS A 24 38.50 -20.84 20.97
N ARG A 25 37.54 -21.45 21.67
CA ARG A 25 36.59 -20.73 22.54
C ARG A 25 37.32 -19.93 23.63
N GLY A 26 36.91 -18.68 23.83
CA GLY A 26 37.48 -17.77 24.82
C GLY A 26 38.96 -17.41 24.61
N THR A 27 39.57 -17.79 23.48
CA THR A 27 40.99 -17.53 23.23
C THR A 27 41.23 -16.22 22.50
N THR A 28 42.38 -15.59 22.77
CA THR A 28 42.86 -14.45 21.97
C THR A 28 43.74 -14.95 20.83
N LEU A 29 43.31 -14.72 19.60
CA LEU A 29 43.99 -15.09 18.37
C LEU A 29 44.68 -13.85 17.78
N THR A 30 46.00 -13.90 17.68
CA THR A 30 46.80 -12.88 16.98
C THR A 30 46.76 -13.15 15.46
N PRO A 31 47.03 -12.14 14.61
CA PRO A 31 47.03 -12.34 13.16
C PRO A 31 48.00 -13.44 12.72
N ALA A 32 49.20 -13.48 13.33
CA ALA A 32 50.22 -14.48 13.05
C ALA A 32 49.78 -15.90 13.43
N LEU A 33 49.13 -16.07 14.59
CA LEU A 33 48.62 -17.37 15.02
C LEU A 33 47.48 -17.85 14.10
N LEU A 34 46.54 -16.97 13.76
CA LEU A 34 45.45 -17.30 12.85
C LEU A 34 45.99 -17.73 11.49
N GLN A 35 46.95 -16.99 10.92
CA GLN A 35 47.57 -17.36 9.65
C GLN A 35 48.25 -18.73 9.69
N ARG A 36 48.96 -19.05 10.79
CA ARG A 36 49.60 -20.38 10.95
C ARG A 36 48.57 -21.50 11.01
N VAL A 37 47.47 -21.31 11.75
CA VAL A 37 46.38 -22.30 11.84
C VAL A 37 45.71 -22.49 10.48
N LEU A 38 45.38 -21.40 9.77
CA LEU A 38 44.77 -21.49 8.44
C LEU A 38 45.71 -22.07 7.38
N ALA A 39 47.02 -21.84 7.49
CA ALA A 39 48.01 -22.46 6.61
C ALA A 39 48.08 -23.98 6.80
N ALA A 40 47.99 -24.46 8.04
CA ALA A 40 47.97 -25.91 8.33
C ALA A 40 46.69 -26.60 7.81
N LEU A 41 45.60 -25.85 7.65
CA LEU A 41 44.31 -26.33 7.14
C LEU A 41 44.12 -26.14 5.63
N ARG A 42 45.14 -25.67 4.91
CA ARG A 42 45.06 -25.40 3.47
C ARG A 42 44.98 -26.71 2.69
N ASP A 43 43.91 -26.86 1.91
CA ASP A 43 43.75 -27.98 0.99
C ASP A 43 44.69 -27.81 -0.21
N PRO A 44 45.59 -28.76 -0.50
CA PRO A 44 46.50 -28.67 -1.64
C PRO A 44 45.80 -28.60 -2.99
N SER A 45 44.55 -29.07 -3.09
CA SER A 45 43.81 -29.14 -4.36
C SER A 45 43.10 -27.83 -4.70
N SER A 46 42.46 -27.20 -3.72
CA SER A 46 41.74 -25.94 -3.91
C SER A 46 42.57 -24.71 -3.55
N GLU A 47 43.73 -24.91 -2.92
CA GLU A 47 44.55 -23.89 -2.27
C GLU A 47 43.81 -23.06 -1.21
N ARG A 48 42.64 -23.50 -0.74
CA ARG A 48 41.83 -22.79 0.25
C ARG A 48 41.94 -23.44 1.63
N PRO A 49 41.97 -22.65 2.72
CA PRO A 49 41.83 -23.22 4.06
C PRO A 49 40.46 -23.87 4.24
N ARG A 50 40.43 -25.14 4.64
CA ARG A 50 39.20 -25.88 4.91
C ARG A 50 39.10 -26.19 6.39
N LEU A 51 38.07 -25.67 7.04
CA LEU A 51 37.78 -25.89 8.46
C LEU A 51 36.58 -26.84 8.54
N GLY A 52 36.65 -27.82 9.44
CA GLY A 52 35.49 -28.61 9.85
C GLY A 52 34.56 -27.77 10.74
N LYS A 53 34.15 -28.32 11.88
CA LYS A 53 33.46 -27.55 12.92
C LYS A 53 34.42 -26.50 13.48
N ALA A 54 34.01 -25.24 13.49
CA ALA A 54 34.85 -24.13 13.94
C ALA A 54 34.23 -23.41 15.15
N GLU A 55 34.82 -23.56 16.33
CA GLU A 55 34.32 -22.99 17.59
C GLU A 55 35.19 -21.81 18.04
N PHE A 56 34.72 -20.60 17.78
CA PHE A 56 35.30 -19.32 18.17
C PHE A 56 34.39 -18.53 19.14
N VAL A 57 33.56 -19.24 19.90
CA VAL A 57 32.67 -18.62 20.90
C VAL A 57 33.51 -17.83 21.91
N GLU A 58 33.16 -16.56 22.15
CA GLU A 58 33.91 -15.64 23.03
C GLU A 58 35.40 -15.43 22.65
N ALA A 59 35.82 -15.86 21.46
CA ALA A 59 37.19 -15.64 21.00
C ALA A 59 37.44 -14.15 20.70
N THR A 60 38.66 -13.69 20.93
CA THR A 60 39.09 -12.34 20.60
C THR A 60 40.12 -12.37 19.48
N PHE A 61 39.80 -11.79 18.33
CA PHE A 61 40.73 -11.59 17.23
C PHE A 61 41.40 -10.23 17.37
N ALA A 62 42.71 -10.25 17.62
CA ALA A 62 43.51 -9.06 17.84
C ALA A 62 43.91 -8.43 16.50
N VAL A 63 43.69 -7.12 16.32
CA VAL A 63 44.12 -6.31 15.18
C VAL A 63 43.49 -6.70 13.84
N THR A 64 43.81 -7.85 13.27
CA THR A 64 43.30 -8.30 11.96
C THR A 64 42.94 -9.78 12.01
N ALA A 65 41.70 -10.10 11.64
CA ALA A 65 41.23 -11.48 11.45
C ALA A 65 41.04 -11.77 9.96
N ASP A 66 41.94 -12.54 9.36
CA ASP A 66 41.91 -12.86 7.94
C ASP A 66 41.33 -14.26 7.71
N PHE A 67 40.07 -14.31 7.27
CA PHE A 67 39.35 -15.51 6.86
C PHE A 67 39.01 -15.48 5.35
N ARG A 68 39.81 -14.78 4.53
CA ARG A 68 39.57 -14.70 3.09
C ARG A 68 39.66 -16.06 2.43
N GLY A 69 38.67 -16.38 1.59
CA GLY A 69 38.60 -17.65 0.88
C GLY A 69 38.56 -18.89 1.77
N VAL A 70 38.21 -18.76 3.05
CA VAL A 70 38.10 -19.90 3.97
C VAL A 70 36.80 -20.66 3.71
N ASP A 71 36.89 -21.99 3.65
CA ASP A 71 35.74 -22.88 3.55
C ASP A 71 35.44 -23.49 4.92
N PHE A 72 34.37 -23.01 5.56
CA PHE A 72 33.78 -23.62 6.74
C PHE A 72 32.84 -24.74 6.28
N THR A 73 33.35 -25.97 6.32
CA THR A 73 32.66 -27.15 5.77
C THR A 73 31.58 -27.70 6.70
N ASP A 74 31.58 -27.30 7.97
CA ASP A 74 30.57 -27.61 8.98
C ASP A 74 30.15 -26.32 9.72
N GLU A 75 29.48 -26.43 10.88
CA GLU A 75 29.05 -25.30 11.68
C GLU A 75 30.19 -24.37 12.11
N ALA A 76 29.97 -23.06 11.99
CA ALA A 76 30.91 -22.02 12.40
C ALA A 76 30.32 -21.13 13.48
N TRP A 77 30.92 -21.13 14.66
CA TRP A 77 30.43 -20.46 15.86
C TRP A 77 31.34 -19.29 16.25
N PHE A 78 30.88 -18.07 16.02
CA PHE A 78 31.50 -16.80 16.41
C PHE A 78 30.65 -16.03 17.44
N THR A 79 29.82 -16.74 18.20
CA THR A 79 28.91 -16.11 19.16
C THR A 79 29.73 -15.40 20.25
N HIS A 80 29.40 -14.15 20.56
CA HIS A 80 30.18 -13.28 21.46
C HIS A 80 31.66 -13.06 21.06
N ALA A 81 32.06 -13.41 19.83
CA ALA A 81 33.41 -13.17 19.35
C ALA A 81 33.68 -11.66 19.20
N LYS A 82 34.91 -11.24 19.48
CA LYS A 82 35.35 -9.84 19.41
C LYS A 82 36.41 -9.69 18.33
N PHE A 83 36.09 -8.92 17.29
CA PHE A 83 37.02 -8.53 16.24
C PHE A 83 37.47 -7.10 16.52
N THR A 84 38.67 -6.96 17.09
CA THR A 84 39.17 -5.67 17.63
C THR A 84 39.71 -4.71 16.57
N GLY A 85 39.87 -5.18 15.33
CA GLY A 85 40.17 -4.34 14.18
C GLY A 85 39.53 -4.92 12.92
N THR A 86 40.25 -4.96 11.80
CA THR A 86 39.68 -5.39 10.51
C THR A 86 39.39 -6.90 10.52
N SER A 87 38.20 -7.29 10.06
CA SER A 87 37.85 -8.70 9.87
C SER A 87 37.50 -8.96 8.41
N GLU A 88 38.20 -9.90 7.77
CA GLU A 88 38.07 -10.20 6.36
C GLU A 88 37.45 -11.59 6.18
N PHE A 89 36.22 -11.64 5.67
CA PHE A 89 35.50 -12.87 5.28
C PHE A 89 35.24 -12.89 3.77
N THR A 90 35.98 -12.08 3.00
CA THR A 90 35.84 -11.99 1.55
C THR A 90 35.99 -13.36 0.90
N GLU A 91 35.05 -13.73 0.04
CA GLU A 91 34.98 -15.03 -0.68
C GLU A 91 34.92 -16.29 0.22
N SER A 92 34.70 -16.13 1.53
CA SER A 92 34.50 -17.27 2.43
C SER A 92 33.20 -18.01 2.15
N VAL A 93 33.19 -19.32 2.39
CA VAL A 93 32.03 -20.19 2.18
C VAL A 93 31.66 -20.88 3.48
N PHE A 94 30.44 -20.65 3.94
CA PHE A 94 29.85 -21.32 5.10
C PHE A 94 28.87 -22.39 4.62
N THR A 95 29.29 -23.65 4.71
CA THR A 95 28.51 -24.81 4.28
C THR A 95 27.48 -25.22 5.34
N GLY A 96 27.86 -25.15 6.62
CA GLY A 96 26.96 -25.31 7.77
C GLY A 96 26.29 -24.02 8.21
N ASP A 97 25.59 -24.06 9.35
CA ASP A 97 25.04 -22.85 9.99
C ASP A 97 26.18 -21.96 10.49
N ALA A 98 26.03 -20.65 10.35
CA ALA A 98 27.02 -19.66 10.80
C ALA A 98 26.43 -18.73 11.87
N TRP A 99 27.08 -18.69 13.04
CA TRP A 99 26.55 -18.05 14.24
C TRP A 99 27.45 -16.91 14.72
N PHE A 100 27.10 -15.67 14.37
CA PHE A 100 27.74 -14.42 14.81
C PHE A 100 26.90 -13.68 15.87
N GLY A 101 26.09 -14.41 16.64
CA GLY A 101 25.20 -13.81 17.63
C GLY A 101 25.97 -13.00 18.67
N SER A 102 25.58 -11.75 18.89
CA SER A 102 26.25 -10.83 19.82
C SER A 102 27.76 -10.66 19.59
N ALA A 103 28.24 -10.92 18.37
CA ALA A 103 29.62 -10.64 17.99
C ALA A 103 29.85 -9.12 17.87
N THR A 104 31.03 -8.65 18.22
CA THR A 104 31.41 -7.24 18.13
C THR A 104 32.51 -7.05 17.10
N PHE A 105 32.25 -6.20 16.11
CA PHE A 105 33.20 -5.83 15.07
C PHE A 105 33.53 -4.34 15.19
N THR A 106 34.68 -4.02 15.78
CA THR A 106 35.06 -2.62 16.06
C THR A 106 35.76 -1.95 14.87
N GLY A 107 36.43 -2.73 14.02
CA GLY A 107 36.97 -2.26 12.74
C GLY A 107 36.02 -2.47 11.57
N THR A 108 36.56 -2.34 10.35
CA THR A 108 35.80 -2.63 9.13
C THR A 108 35.70 -4.14 8.92
N SER A 109 34.49 -4.64 8.72
CA SER A 109 34.21 -6.03 8.40
C SER A 109 33.85 -6.22 6.94
N TRP A 110 34.57 -7.06 6.23
CA TRP A 110 34.35 -7.34 4.81
C TRP A 110 33.77 -8.73 4.63
N PHE A 111 32.59 -8.82 4.04
CA PHE A 111 31.95 -10.09 3.62
C PHE A 111 31.68 -10.08 2.11
N THR A 112 32.53 -9.39 1.36
CA THR A 112 32.40 -9.29 -0.11
C THR A 112 32.43 -10.69 -0.72
N ASN A 113 31.42 -11.03 -1.53
CA ASN A 113 31.26 -12.36 -2.14
C ASN A 113 31.25 -13.54 -1.14
N ALA A 114 30.99 -13.29 0.15
CA ALA A 114 30.84 -14.38 1.11
C ALA A 114 29.53 -15.13 0.86
N ARG A 115 29.56 -16.46 0.98
CA ARG A 115 28.41 -17.33 0.70
C ARG A 115 28.01 -18.14 1.94
N PHE A 116 26.73 -18.08 2.27
CA PHE A 116 26.11 -18.84 3.36
C PHE A 116 25.10 -19.83 2.79
N ASN A 117 25.45 -21.11 2.79
CA ASN A 117 24.61 -22.16 2.21
C ASN A 117 23.45 -22.58 3.14
N ARG A 118 23.57 -22.27 4.44
CA ARG A 118 22.56 -22.53 5.48
C ARG A 118 22.23 -21.25 6.24
N ILE A 119 21.68 -21.37 7.45
CA ILE A 119 21.19 -20.21 8.19
C ILE A 119 22.37 -19.40 8.70
N ALA A 120 22.34 -18.08 8.47
CA ALA A 120 23.30 -17.14 9.03
C ALA A 120 22.64 -16.27 10.10
N ARG A 121 23.19 -16.23 11.31
CA ARG A 121 22.64 -15.48 12.44
C ARG A 121 23.64 -14.45 12.95
N PHE A 122 23.26 -13.17 12.86
CA PHE A 122 23.99 -12.00 13.35
C PHE A 122 23.22 -11.28 14.47
N GLY A 123 22.28 -11.98 15.12
CA GLY A 123 21.38 -11.36 16.09
C GLY A 123 22.13 -10.73 17.27
N GLY A 124 21.84 -9.47 17.56
CA GLY A 124 22.53 -8.69 18.60
C GLY A 124 23.97 -8.32 18.28
N ALA A 125 24.48 -8.63 17.08
CA ALA A 125 25.82 -8.22 16.69
C ALA A 125 25.93 -6.71 16.54
N THR A 126 27.13 -6.18 16.75
CA THR A 126 27.44 -4.76 16.54
C THR A 126 28.51 -4.61 15.47
N PHE A 127 28.18 -3.87 14.42
CA PHE A 127 29.10 -3.50 13.34
C PHE A 127 29.41 -2.01 13.41
N SER A 128 30.67 -1.68 13.67
CA SER A 128 31.18 -0.31 13.50
C SER A 128 31.08 0.09 12.02
N SER A 129 31.71 -0.69 11.14
CA SER A 129 31.63 -0.54 9.68
C SER A 129 31.59 -1.92 9.02
N VAL A 130 30.77 -2.09 7.99
CA VAL A 130 30.61 -3.37 7.29
C VAL A 130 30.39 -3.20 5.80
N VAL A 131 30.92 -4.15 5.02
CA VAL A 131 30.80 -4.20 3.55
C VAL A 131 30.33 -5.59 3.13
N PHE A 132 29.12 -5.68 2.57
CA PHE A 132 28.49 -6.95 2.13
C PHE A 132 28.51 -7.16 0.61
N GLY A 133 29.36 -6.47 -0.15
CA GLY A 133 29.25 -6.44 -1.62
C GLY A 133 29.21 -7.82 -2.28
N GLY A 134 28.09 -8.20 -2.90
CA GLY A 134 27.91 -9.51 -3.55
C GLY A 134 27.72 -10.69 -2.59
N MET A 135 27.37 -10.44 -1.32
CA MET A 135 27.12 -11.48 -0.32
C MET A 135 25.85 -12.27 -0.64
N THR A 136 25.89 -13.60 -0.50
CA THR A 136 24.77 -14.49 -0.84
C THR A 136 24.37 -15.39 0.32
N PHE A 137 23.08 -15.39 0.64
CA PHE A 137 22.43 -16.32 1.56
C PHE A 137 21.49 -17.26 0.79
N CYS A 138 21.83 -18.54 0.74
CA CYS A 138 20.99 -19.58 0.13
C CYS A 138 19.82 -20.00 1.04
N SER A 139 19.76 -19.48 2.27
CA SER A 139 18.70 -19.72 3.26
C SER A 139 18.34 -18.41 4.00
N ASP A 140 17.84 -18.49 5.23
CA ASP A 140 17.51 -17.33 6.07
C ASP A 140 18.76 -16.60 6.58
N ALA A 141 18.69 -15.27 6.59
CA ALA A 141 19.70 -14.39 7.19
C ALA A 141 19.06 -13.56 8.30
N ARG A 142 19.54 -13.67 9.54
CA ARG A 142 18.92 -13.08 10.73
C ARG A 142 19.82 -12.05 11.39
N PHE A 143 19.50 -10.76 11.23
CA PHE A 143 20.12 -9.60 11.85
C PHE A 143 19.23 -9.00 12.95
N ILE A 144 18.62 -9.87 13.76
CA ILE A 144 17.65 -9.45 14.78
C ILE A 144 18.36 -8.65 15.87
N GLY A 145 17.97 -7.40 16.09
CA GLY A 145 18.61 -6.55 17.10
C GLY A 145 20.06 -6.16 16.78
N THR A 146 20.50 -6.33 15.53
CA THR A 146 21.84 -5.94 15.10
C THR A 146 21.97 -4.41 15.08
N THR A 147 23.10 -3.88 15.57
CA THR A 147 23.41 -2.45 15.52
C THR A 147 24.44 -2.15 14.45
N PHE A 148 24.11 -1.22 13.55
CA PHE A 148 25.01 -0.68 12.54
C PHE A 148 25.35 0.77 12.91
N GLU A 149 26.57 1.01 13.38
CA GLU A 149 26.97 2.32 13.93
C GLU A 149 27.32 3.31 12.81
N VAL A 150 28.21 2.92 11.87
CA VAL A 150 28.72 3.78 10.80
C VAL A 150 28.57 3.13 9.41
N ALA A 151 27.79 2.05 9.30
CA ALA A 151 27.63 1.32 8.04
C ALA A 151 26.91 2.19 6.98
N SER A 152 27.69 2.72 6.03
CA SER A 152 27.17 3.58 4.97
C SER A 152 26.42 2.80 3.89
N ARG A 153 26.75 1.52 3.70
CA ARG A 153 26.13 0.65 2.70
C ARG A 153 26.03 -0.81 3.16
N ILE A 154 24.83 -1.37 3.08
CA ILE A 154 24.51 -2.77 3.35
C ILE A 154 24.11 -3.40 2.02
N GLY A 155 25.03 -4.13 1.40
CA GLY A 155 24.83 -4.77 0.11
C GLY A 155 25.61 -4.12 -1.05
N PRO A 156 25.38 -4.57 -2.29
CA PRO A 156 24.25 -5.43 -2.66
C PRO A 156 24.40 -6.86 -2.14
N LEU A 157 23.31 -7.44 -1.64
CA LEU A 157 23.26 -8.82 -1.14
C LEU A 157 22.04 -9.57 -1.69
N VAL A 158 22.14 -10.89 -1.74
CA VAL A 158 21.07 -11.79 -2.19
C VAL A 158 20.67 -12.72 -1.06
N CYS A 159 19.38 -12.85 -0.79
CA CYS A 159 18.85 -13.74 0.22
C CYS A 159 17.66 -14.54 -0.31
N ARG A 160 17.85 -15.85 -0.49
CA ARG A 160 16.77 -16.75 -0.94
C ARG A 160 15.65 -16.87 0.09
N GLY A 161 16.00 -16.91 1.37
CA GLY A 161 15.07 -17.04 2.48
C GLY A 161 14.52 -15.70 2.96
N ASN A 162 14.28 -15.61 4.26
CA ASN A 162 13.92 -14.36 4.92
C ASN A 162 15.18 -13.59 5.34
N LEU A 163 15.30 -12.34 4.86
CA LEU A 163 16.24 -11.36 5.38
C LEU A 163 15.57 -10.63 6.55
N ASN A 164 15.93 -11.01 7.77
CA ASN A 164 15.28 -10.52 8.97
C ASN A 164 16.12 -9.45 9.67
N LEU A 165 15.68 -8.20 9.59
CA LEU A 165 16.24 -7.01 10.23
C LEU A 165 15.42 -6.56 11.45
N THR A 166 14.64 -7.46 12.05
CA THR A 166 13.74 -7.12 13.18
C THR A 166 14.53 -6.49 14.33
N GLY A 167 14.14 -5.30 14.77
CA GLY A 167 14.82 -4.59 15.86
C GLY A 167 16.22 -4.09 15.52
N ALA A 168 16.66 -4.16 14.25
CA ALA A 168 17.95 -3.63 13.85
C ALA A 168 17.98 -2.10 14.01
N VAL A 169 19.15 -1.56 14.38
CA VAL A 169 19.35 -0.13 14.61
C VAL A 169 20.37 0.42 13.63
N PHE A 170 19.99 1.47 12.90
CA PHE A 170 20.84 2.21 11.97
C PHE A 170 21.14 3.60 12.56
N GLY A 171 22.34 3.75 13.13
CA GLY A 171 22.77 4.97 13.81
C GLY A 171 23.29 6.06 12.87
N ALA A 172 23.73 5.69 11.67
CA ALA A 172 24.27 6.58 10.65
C ALA A 172 23.50 6.45 9.32
N PRO A 173 23.68 7.39 8.37
CA PRO A 173 23.05 7.29 7.07
C PRO A 173 23.42 5.99 6.36
N VAL A 174 22.42 5.25 5.90
CA VAL A 174 22.60 3.90 5.34
C VAL A 174 21.90 3.73 4.00
N THR A 175 22.59 3.09 3.06
CA THR A 175 21.98 2.55 1.84
C THR A 175 21.92 1.03 1.90
N ILE A 176 20.72 0.47 1.90
CA ILE A 176 20.49 -0.97 1.85
C ILE A 176 20.17 -1.37 0.42
N GLU A 177 20.91 -2.32 -0.12
CA GLU A 177 20.69 -2.92 -1.44
C GLU A 177 20.50 -4.42 -1.27
N ALA A 178 19.26 -4.90 -1.44
CA ALA A 178 18.93 -6.29 -1.17
C ALA A 178 17.99 -6.86 -2.23
N ALA A 179 18.38 -8.00 -2.81
CA ALA A 179 17.47 -8.89 -3.50
C ALA A 179 17.08 -10.00 -2.53
N ALA A 180 15.81 -10.08 -2.14
CA ALA A 180 15.36 -11.06 -1.16
C ALA A 180 13.94 -11.53 -1.44
N ALA A 181 13.60 -12.77 -1.04
CA ALA A 181 12.21 -13.24 -1.13
C ALA A 181 11.31 -12.56 -0.10
N ASN A 182 11.79 -12.43 1.15
CA ASN A 182 11.10 -11.72 2.21
C ASN A 182 12.11 -10.83 2.96
N LEU A 183 11.66 -9.63 3.35
CA LEU A 183 12.43 -8.67 4.12
C LEU A 183 11.61 -8.21 5.31
N THR A 184 12.02 -8.62 6.51
CA THR A 184 11.32 -8.28 7.75
C THR A 184 12.05 -7.15 8.46
N CYS A 185 11.42 -5.99 8.59
CA CYS A 185 11.96 -4.78 9.23
C CYS A 185 11.16 -4.41 10.49
N GLN A 186 10.55 -5.37 11.15
CA GLN A 186 9.68 -5.13 12.30
C GLN A 186 10.45 -4.47 13.44
N ARG A 187 9.93 -3.38 14.03
CA ARG A 187 10.60 -2.64 15.12
C ARG A 187 12.03 -2.18 14.79
N ALA A 188 12.43 -2.16 13.52
CA ALA A 188 13.72 -1.61 13.13
C ALA A 188 13.72 -0.10 13.34
N ARG A 189 14.87 0.47 13.70
CA ARG A 189 15.03 1.88 14.04
C ARG A 189 16.02 2.56 13.10
N TRP A 190 15.54 3.57 12.39
CA TRP A 190 16.36 4.48 11.60
C TRP A 190 16.54 5.78 12.37
N ALA A 191 17.70 5.92 13.02
CA ALA A 191 18.12 7.14 13.72
C ALA A 191 18.90 8.09 12.78
N SER A 192 18.88 7.82 11.47
CA SER A 192 19.45 8.67 10.42
C SER A 192 18.79 8.39 9.07
N THR A 193 19.13 9.16 8.04
CA THR A 193 18.56 9.02 6.69
C THR A 193 18.82 7.63 6.12
N GLY A 194 17.76 6.95 5.66
CA GLY A 194 17.85 5.62 5.06
C GLY A 194 17.45 5.65 3.59
N SER A 195 18.21 4.93 2.76
CA SER A 195 17.74 4.54 1.42
C SER A 195 17.73 3.02 1.31
N MET A 196 16.63 2.47 0.82
CA MET A 196 16.48 1.04 0.60
C MET A 196 16.14 0.82 -0.88
N HIS A 197 17.02 0.11 -1.56
CA HIS A 197 16.80 -0.38 -2.90
C HIS A 197 16.58 -1.89 -2.81
N VAL A 198 15.38 -2.32 -3.18
CA VAL A 198 14.94 -3.69 -2.96
C VAL A 198 14.45 -4.31 -4.26
N ARG A 199 14.61 -5.62 -4.38
CA ARG A 199 14.12 -6.45 -5.49
C ARG A 199 13.46 -7.72 -4.95
N TYR A 200 12.41 -8.20 -5.64
CA TYR A 200 11.67 -9.45 -5.38
C TYR A 200 10.90 -9.56 -4.06
N ALA A 201 11.08 -8.60 -3.15
CA ALA A 201 10.75 -8.81 -1.74
C ALA A 201 9.31 -8.46 -1.39
N ALA A 202 8.74 -9.30 -0.54
CA ALA A 202 7.68 -8.89 0.38
C ALA A 202 8.31 -8.22 1.62
N VAL A 203 8.02 -6.94 1.86
CA VAL A 203 8.64 -6.12 2.91
C VAL A 203 7.65 -5.77 4.02
N ASP A 204 8.00 -6.09 5.26
CA ASP A 204 7.20 -5.80 6.45
C ASP A 204 7.87 -4.74 7.32
N PHE A 205 7.22 -3.59 7.53
CA PHE A 205 7.69 -2.49 8.39
C PHE A 205 6.85 -2.34 9.68
N SER A 206 6.18 -3.40 10.14
CA SER A 206 5.33 -3.30 11.33
C SER A 206 6.11 -2.77 12.55
N ASP A 207 5.57 -1.73 13.18
CA ASP A 207 6.12 -1.06 14.35
C ASP A 207 7.56 -0.49 14.15
N ALA A 208 7.99 -0.30 12.90
CA ALA A 208 9.26 0.34 12.58
C ALA A 208 9.27 1.82 13.01
N VAL A 209 10.43 2.30 13.45
CA VAL A 209 10.63 3.68 13.91
C VAL A 209 11.57 4.40 12.96
N VAL A 210 11.09 5.49 12.37
CA VAL A 210 11.83 6.29 11.40
C VAL A 210 11.90 7.73 11.88
N GLU A 211 13.06 8.14 12.40
CA GLU A 211 13.29 9.50 12.92
C GLU A 211 13.72 10.49 11.83
N TYR A 212 14.20 9.97 10.71
CA TYR A 212 14.73 10.72 9.58
C TYR A 212 14.22 10.13 8.27
N PRO A 213 14.26 10.86 7.14
CA PRO A 213 13.73 10.38 5.87
C PRO A 213 14.21 8.97 5.49
N LEU A 214 13.25 8.07 5.27
CA LEU A 214 13.47 6.72 4.74
C LEU A 214 12.82 6.61 3.36
N ARG A 215 13.63 6.30 2.35
CA ARG A 215 13.14 6.03 1.00
C ARG A 215 13.24 4.54 0.69
N VAL A 216 12.15 3.92 0.28
CA VAL A 216 12.12 2.52 -0.18
C VAL A 216 11.76 2.50 -1.66
N THR A 217 12.64 1.93 -2.48
CA THR A 217 12.51 1.93 -3.93
C THR A 217 12.63 0.51 -4.48
N SER A 218 11.66 0.12 -5.29
CA SER A 218 11.76 -1.09 -6.11
C SER A 218 12.69 -0.86 -7.30
N ARG A 219 13.73 -1.69 -7.45
CA ARG A 219 14.68 -1.64 -8.57
C ARG A 219 14.30 -2.66 -9.64
N GLN A 220 14.35 -2.25 -10.92
CA GLN A 220 14.07 -3.14 -12.06
C GLN A 220 15.33 -3.82 -12.62
N SER A 221 16.48 -3.14 -12.56
CA SER A 221 17.78 -3.71 -12.94
C SER A 221 18.45 -4.45 -11.77
N PRO A 222 19.19 -5.55 -12.04
CA PRO A 222 20.04 -6.18 -11.04
C PRO A 222 21.04 -5.20 -10.43
N PHE A 223 21.46 -5.48 -9.20
CA PHE A 223 22.52 -4.71 -8.56
C PHE A 223 23.87 -5.01 -9.19
N THR A 224 24.80 -4.07 -9.08
CA THR A 224 26.20 -4.25 -9.48
C THR A 224 27.11 -4.19 -8.27
N ILE A 225 28.10 -5.07 -8.24
CA ILE A 225 29.10 -5.09 -7.17
C ILE A 225 30.03 -3.90 -7.36
N PHE A 226 30.26 -3.17 -6.26
CA PHE A 226 31.18 -2.04 -6.24
C PHE A 226 32.60 -2.52 -6.62
N ASN A 227 33.32 -1.74 -7.43
CA ASN A 227 34.63 -2.03 -8.02
C ASN A 227 34.69 -2.99 -9.22
N SER A 228 33.91 -4.07 -9.25
CA SER A 228 33.95 -5.01 -10.40
C SER A 228 32.98 -4.65 -11.51
N TYR A 229 31.94 -3.85 -11.21
CA TYR A 229 30.81 -3.56 -12.10
C TYR A 229 30.06 -4.81 -12.60
N ALA A 230 30.38 -5.99 -12.05
CA ALA A 230 29.69 -7.22 -12.36
C ALA A 230 28.29 -7.19 -11.74
N ALA A 231 27.31 -7.72 -12.48
CA ALA A 231 25.99 -7.93 -11.92
C ALA A 231 26.08 -8.95 -10.78
N VAL A 232 25.32 -8.70 -9.71
CA VAL A 232 25.17 -9.65 -8.62
C VAL A 232 24.41 -10.87 -9.13
N ASP A 233 24.88 -12.06 -8.77
CA ASP A 233 24.21 -13.32 -9.10
C ASP A 233 22.92 -13.47 -8.28
N GLU A 234 21.79 -13.21 -8.93
CA GLU A 234 20.44 -13.32 -8.36
C GLU A 234 19.78 -14.69 -8.67
N SER A 235 20.53 -15.70 -9.11
CA SER A 235 20.01 -17.02 -9.53
C SER A 235 19.16 -17.73 -8.48
N GLU A 236 19.47 -17.54 -7.19
CA GLU A 236 18.70 -18.09 -6.06
C GLU A 236 17.24 -17.55 -5.99
N LEU A 237 16.93 -16.49 -6.73
CA LEU A 237 15.62 -15.84 -6.79
C LEU A 237 14.95 -15.94 -8.17
N GLU A 238 15.52 -16.71 -9.10
CA GLU A 238 14.96 -16.91 -10.43
C GLU A 238 13.51 -17.43 -10.39
N GLY A 239 12.69 -16.97 -11.33
CA GLY A 239 11.27 -17.32 -11.44
C GLY A 239 10.33 -16.52 -10.51
N ARG A 240 10.87 -15.64 -9.65
CA ARG A 240 10.06 -14.70 -8.85
C ARG A 240 9.79 -13.40 -9.61
N ASP A 241 8.68 -12.76 -9.26
CA ASP A 241 8.40 -11.39 -9.69
C ASP A 241 9.45 -10.44 -9.09
N THR A 242 10.06 -9.60 -9.92
CA THR A 242 11.06 -8.62 -9.51
C THR A 242 10.46 -7.48 -8.68
N GLY A 243 9.12 -7.33 -8.72
CA GLY A 243 8.37 -6.36 -7.95
C GLY A 243 8.62 -6.44 -6.45
N VAL A 244 8.43 -5.31 -5.78
CA VAL A 244 8.52 -5.20 -4.31
C VAL A 244 7.12 -4.92 -3.80
N GLN A 245 6.65 -5.74 -2.86
CA GLN A 245 5.35 -5.60 -2.22
C GLN A 245 5.54 -5.21 -0.75
N ILE A 246 4.94 -4.13 -0.30
CA ILE A 246 4.88 -3.83 1.14
C ILE A 246 3.69 -4.59 1.73
N THR A 247 3.96 -5.39 2.75
CA THR A 247 2.95 -6.25 3.39
C THR A 247 2.29 -5.60 4.60
N SER A 248 3.02 -4.74 5.32
CA SER A 248 2.49 -4.05 6.49
C SER A 248 3.25 -2.77 6.81
N LEU A 249 2.50 -1.71 7.13
CA LEU A 249 2.96 -0.45 7.72
C LEU A 249 2.32 -0.20 9.09
N ARG A 250 1.68 -1.21 9.68
CA ARG A 250 0.97 -1.09 10.97
C ARG A 250 1.91 -0.59 12.07
N GLY A 251 1.50 0.42 12.83
CA GLY A 251 2.26 0.95 13.96
C GLY A 251 3.48 1.81 13.58
N MET A 252 3.82 1.89 12.29
CA MET A 252 4.89 2.75 11.79
C MET A 252 4.41 4.20 11.68
N ASP A 253 5.30 5.15 12.00
CA ASP A 253 5.10 6.57 11.63
C ASP A 253 5.58 6.81 10.20
N THR A 254 4.66 7.19 9.31
CA THR A 254 4.95 7.41 7.89
C THR A 254 5.26 8.86 7.53
N ALA A 255 5.39 9.78 8.49
CA ALA A 255 5.74 11.18 8.23
C ALA A 255 7.04 11.36 7.44
N HIS A 256 7.99 10.45 7.64
CA HIS A 256 9.29 10.45 6.99
C HIS A 256 9.48 9.32 5.97
N LEU A 257 8.40 8.63 5.58
CA LEU A 257 8.46 7.51 4.65
C LEU A 257 8.11 7.94 3.21
N THR A 258 9.01 7.62 2.29
CA THR A 258 8.77 7.68 0.85
C THR A 258 8.84 6.29 0.25
N LEU A 259 7.78 5.88 -0.44
CA LEU A 259 7.72 4.63 -1.18
C LEU A 259 7.71 4.91 -2.68
N SER A 260 8.57 4.22 -3.44
CA SER A 260 8.74 4.43 -4.87
C SER A 260 8.63 3.13 -5.66
N ASN A 261 7.68 3.06 -6.59
CA ASN A 261 7.44 1.90 -7.47
C ASN A 261 7.15 0.57 -6.74
N VAL A 262 6.44 0.62 -5.61
CA VAL A 262 6.11 -0.57 -4.80
C VAL A 262 4.64 -0.96 -4.91
N ASP A 263 4.33 -2.24 -4.72
CA ASP A 263 2.96 -2.72 -4.64
C ASP A 263 2.45 -2.66 -3.19
N LEU A 264 1.31 -1.99 -2.98
CA LEU A 264 0.58 -1.89 -1.72
C LEU A 264 -0.73 -2.70 -1.73
N SER A 265 -0.98 -3.53 -2.75
CA SER A 265 -2.23 -4.28 -2.91
C SER A 265 -2.56 -5.22 -1.76
N LYS A 266 -1.55 -5.66 -1.00
CA LYS A 266 -1.71 -6.50 0.21
C LYS A 266 -1.21 -5.83 1.48
N CYS A 267 -0.96 -4.52 1.44
CA CYS A 267 -0.40 -3.78 2.55
C CYS A 267 -1.45 -3.56 3.64
N GLN A 268 -1.09 -3.89 4.88
CA GLN A 268 -1.85 -3.49 6.07
C GLN A 268 -1.48 -2.05 6.46
N LEU A 269 -2.47 -1.16 6.45
CA LEU A 269 -2.35 0.28 6.70
C LEU A 269 -3.10 0.72 7.97
N THR A 270 -4.00 -0.12 8.48
CA THR A 270 -4.76 0.22 9.69
C THR A 270 -3.83 0.22 10.90
N GLY A 271 -3.88 1.31 11.68
CA GLY A 271 -2.98 1.53 12.80
C GLY A 271 -1.64 2.16 12.42
N THR A 272 -1.43 2.54 11.16
CA THR A 272 -0.31 3.40 10.75
C THR A 272 -0.48 4.82 11.30
N ILE A 273 0.61 5.42 11.79
CA ILE A 273 0.65 6.77 12.34
C ILE A 273 1.04 7.74 11.22
N HIS A 274 0.38 8.90 11.14
CA HIS A 274 0.58 9.90 10.07
C HIS A 274 0.49 9.32 8.65
N LEU A 275 -0.47 8.43 8.38
CA LEU A 275 -0.69 7.86 7.05
C LEU A 275 -1.00 8.94 6.01
N ASP A 276 -1.52 10.09 6.45
CA ASP A 276 -1.75 11.27 5.60
C ASP A 276 -0.47 11.97 5.13
N GLN A 277 0.70 11.64 5.71
CA GLN A 277 2.00 12.18 5.32
C GLN A 277 2.85 11.19 4.51
N LEU A 278 2.36 9.96 4.30
CA LEU A 278 3.02 8.96 3.48
C LEU A 278 3.22 9.50 2.06
N ARG A 279 4.46 9.44 1.55
CA ARG A 279 4.77 9.87 0.17
C ARG A 279 4.84 8.69 -0.76
N LEU A 280 4.02 8.70 -1.81
CA LEU A 280 4.00 7.68 -2.85
C LEU A 280 4.54 8.30 -4.15
N GLU A 281 5.64 7.76 -4.66
CA GLU A 281 6.30 8.20 -5.89
C GLU A 281 6.25 7.09 -6.97
N GLY A 282 6.04 7.49 -8.23
CA GLY A 282 6.00 6.54 -9.35
C GLY A 282 4.80 5.60 -9.29
N ARG A 283 4.99 4.33 -9.67
CA ARG A 283 3.91 3.33 -9.77
C ARG A 283 3.69 2.63 -8.43
N CYS A 284 2.87 3.22 -7.56
CA CYS A 284 2.41 2.57 -6.33
C CYS A 284 1.04 1.92 -6.51
N GLY A 285 1.00 0.59 -6.53
CA GLY A 285 -0.22 -0.20 -6.80
C GLY A 285 -1.08 -0.43 -5.56
N PHE A 286 -2.40 -0.47 -5.69
CA PHE A 286 -3.32 -0.91 -4.63
C PHE A 286 -4.24 -2.01 -5.17
N ALA A 287 -4.99 -2.69 -4.30
CA ALA A 287 -5.90 -3.74 -4.73
C ALA A 287 -7.07 -3.15 -5.52
N ASP A 288 -7.39 -3.74 -6.66
CA ASP A 288 -8.60 -3.41 -7.40
C ASP A 288 -9.82 -4.10 -6.77
N THR A 289 -10.97 -3.42 -6.79
CA THR A 289 -12.25 -4.08 -6.52
C THR A 289 -12.53 -5.17 -7.55
N PRO A 290 -13.25 -6.26 -7.18
CA PRO A 290 -13.58 -7.34 -8.10
C PRO A 290 -14.31 -6.83 -9.35
N ARG A 291 -13.84 -7.25 -10.53
CA ARG A 291 -14.41 -6.88 -11.82
C ARG A 291 -15.40 -7.93 -12.29
N GLY A 292 -16.51 -7.47 -12.86
CA GLY A 292 -17.53 -8.32 -13.49
C GLY A 292 -18.85 -8.35 -12.73
N LEU A 293 -19.73 -9.26 -13.14
CA LEU A 293 -20.99 -9.57 -12.47
C LEU A 293 -20.74 -10.71 -11.50
N HIS A 294 -21.02 -10.46 -10.23
CA HIS A 294 -20.84 -11.43 -9.16
C HIS A 294 -22.21 -11.79 -8.55
N ARG A 295 -22.40 -13.06 -8.22
CA ARG A 295 -23.65 -13.53 -7.59
C ARG A 295 -23.53 -13.40 -6.07
N GLN A 296 -24.41 -12.60 -5.46
CA GLN A 296 -24.58 -12.50 -4.02
C GLN A 296 -25.94 -13.09 -3.64
N ALA A 297 -25.95 -14.32 -3.14
CA ALA A 297 -27.18 -15.09 -2.92
C ALA A 297 -28.07 -15.14 -4.19
N TRP A 298 -29.17 -14.39 -4.21
CA TRP A 298 -30.11 -14.30 -5.33
C TRP A 298 -29.87 -13.09 -6.25
N ARG A 299 -29.03 -12.12 -5.88
CA ARG A 299 -28.77 -10.89 -6.64
C ARG A 299 -27.49 -10.97 -7.47
N LEU A 300 -27.56 -10.47 -8.69
CA LEU A 300 -26.36 -10.16 -9.49
C LEU A 300 -25.90 -8.75 -9.15
N VAL A 301 -24.67 -8.64 -8.65
CA VAL A 301 -24.06 -7.39 -8.20
C VAL A 301 -22.85 -7.10 -9.08
N ARG A 302 -22.78 -5.88 -9.62
CA ARG A 302 -21.60 -5.36 -10.30
C ARG A 302 -20.96 -4.29 -9.42
N TRP A 303 -19.74 -4.54 -8.98
CA TRP A 303 -19.00 -3.59 -8.18
C TRP A 303 -18.52 -2.40 -9.02
N THR A 304 -18.43 -1.25 -8.36
CA THR A 304 -17.80 -0.05 -8.90
C THR A 304 -16.30 -0.33 -9.04
N PRO A 305 -15.71 -0.28 -10.25
CA PRO A 305 -14.27 -0.40 -10.40
C PRO A 305 -13.60 0.79 -9.71
N ARG A 306 -12.76 0.49 -8.71
CA ARG A 306 -11.92 1.46 -7.98
C ARG A 306 -10.75 0.73 -7.32
N ARG A 307 -9.77 1.50 -6.86
CA ARG A 307 -8.77 1.02 -5.90
C ARG A 307 -9.35 0.89 -4.49
N SER A 308 -8.79 -0.06 -3.73
CA SER A 308 -9.19 -0.41 -2.39
C SER A 308 -7.98 -0.81 -1.54
N ILE A 309 -8.08 -0.59 -0.23
CA ILE A 309 -7.11 -1.08 0.74
C ILE A 309 -7.30 -2.59 0.97
N ALA A 310 -6.23 -3.27 1.34
CA ALA A 310 -6.23 -4.72 1.49
C ALA A 310 -7.18 -5.18 2.61
N GLU A 311 -7.32 -4.39 3.68
CA GLU A 311 -8.19 -4.74 4.81
C GLU A 311 -9.67 -4.64 4.47
N GLU A 312 -10.07 -3.77 3.53
CA GLU A 312 -11.44 -3.80 3.00
C GLU A 312 -11.71 -5.11 2.26
N GLN A 313 -10.75 -5.60 1.48
CA GLN A 313 -10.89 -6.86 0.75
C GLN A 313 -11.08 -8.02 1.71
N HIS A 314 -10.30 -8.05 2.79
CA HIS A 314 -10.45 -9.02 3.86
C HIS A 314 -11.80 -8.88 4.58
N TRP A 315 -12.20 -7.66 4.99
CA TRP A 315 -13.50 -7.42 5.63
C TRP A 315 -14.69 -7.90 4.78
N ARG A 316 -14.71 -7.55 3.49
CA ARG A 316 -15.79 -7.94 2.56
C ARG A 316 -15.85 -9.44 2.31
N HIS A 317 -14.69 -10.11 2.28
CA HIS A 317 -14.62 -11.56 2.15
C HIS A 317 -15.39 -12.25 3.30
N PHE A 318 -15.18 -11.81 4.55
CA PHE A 318 -15.85 -12.39 5.72
C PHE A 318 -17.32 -11.95 5.89
N HIS A 319 -17.70 -10.78 5.38
CA HIS A 319 -19.06 -10.26 5.49
C HIS A 319 -19.99 -10.66 4.33
N GLY A 320 -19.67 -11.76 3.64
CA GLY A 320 -20.54 -12.35 2.62
C GLY A 320 -20.74 -11.46 1.38
N ALA A 321 -19.80 -10.55 1.09
CA ALA A 321 -19.79 -9.86 -0.19
C ALA A 321 -19.55 -10.88 -1.31
N ALA A 322 -20.27 -10.75 -2.42
CA ALA A 322 -20.19 -11.64 -3.59
C ALA A 322 -18.75 -12.03 -3.95
N GLY A 323 -18.53 -13.27 -4.38
CA GLY A 323 -17.19 -13.83 -4.63
C GLY A 323 -16.28 -12.94 -5.50
N GLY A 324 -14.98 -12.93 -5.21
CA GLY A 324 -13.98 -12.11 -5.91
C GLY A 324 -13.14 -11.23 -4.99
N TRP A 325 -13.61 -10.99 -3.76
CA TRP A 325 -12.82 -10.32 -2.70
C TRP A 325 -11.82 -11.31 -2.10
N ALA A 326 -10.55 -10.89 -2.01
CA ALA A 326 -9.46 -11.75 -1.56
C ALA A 326 -9.12 -11.48 -0.09
N PRO A 327 -8.95 -12.52 0.75
CA PRO A 327 -8.47 -12.35 2.12
C PRO A 327 -6.96 -12.07 2.13
N ILE A 328 -6.52 -11.24 3.07
CA ILE A 328 -5.11 -11.19 3.47
C ILE A 328 -4.80 -12.44 4.30
N ARG A 329 -3.76 -13.21 3.91
CA ARG A 329 -3.30 -14.37 4.71
C ARG A 329 -2.63 -13.88 5.99
N GLY A 330 -2.96 -14.51 7.11
CA GLY A 330 -2.35 -14.20 8.41
C GLY A 330 -2.96 -12.99 9.13
N LEU A 331 -3.90 -12.27 8.50
CA LEU A 331 -4.75 -11.33 9.22
C LEU A 331 -5.84 -12.12 9.96
N GLY A 332 -6.03 -11.81 11.25
CA GLY A 332 -7.00 -12.45 12.14
C GLY A 332 -8.43 -11.99 11.90
N GLU A 333 -9.09 -11.46 12.93
CA GLU A 333 -10.45 -10.93 12.80
C GLU A 333 -10.52 -9.74 11.83
N PRO A 334 -11.59 -9.64 11.03
CA PRO A 334 -11.75 -8.55 10.08
C PRO A 334 -11.96 -7.21 10.79
N ILE A 335 -11.15 -6.22 10.40
CA ILE A 335 -11.28 -4.85 10.88
C ILE A 335 -12.59 -4.25 10.35
N GLY A 336 -13.37 -3.64 11.25
CA GLY A 336 -14.66 -3.07 10.93
C GLY A 336 -14.60 -1.73 10.18
N PRO A 337 -15.70 -1.33 9.52
CA PRO A 337 -15.80 -0.10 8.73
C PRO A 337 -15.49 1.18 9.52
N GLU A 338 -15.75 1.19 10.84
CA GLU A 338 -15.46 2.29 11.75
C GLU A 338 -13.95 2.63 11.80
N SER A 339 -13.09 1.62 11.68
CA SER A 339 -11.64 1.77 11.63
C SER A 339 -11.12 1.99 10.20
N LEU A 340 -11.77 1.40 9.20
CA LEU A 340 -11.37 1.54 7.80
C LEU A 340 -11.66 2.94 7.23
N ALA A 341 -12.75 3.59 7.64
CA ALA A 341 -13.11 4.92 7.14
C ALA A 341 -12.05 6.01 7.46
N PRO A 342 -11.49 6.10 8.69
CA PRO A 342 -10.33 6.95 8.97
C PRO A 342 -9.09 6.61 8.13
N THR A 343 -8.76 5.33 7.95
CA THR A 343 -7.62 4.90 7.11
C THR A 343 -7.77 5.40 5.67
N TYR A 344 -8.95 5.22 5.08
CA TYR A 344 -9.28 5.78 3.76
C TYR A 344 -9.13 7.30 3.70
N ARG A 345 -9.57 8.02 4.73
CA ARG A 345 -9.46 9.49 4.80
C ARG A 345 -8.01 9.95 4.83
N GLN A 346 -7.18 9.33 5.66
CA GLN A 346 -5.77 9.70 5.79
C GLN A 346 -5.03 9.43 4.48
N LEU A 347 -5.21 8.25 3.88
CA LEU A 347 -4.58 7.91 2.61
C LEU A 347 -5.04 8.82 1.47
N ARG A 348 -6.34 9.17 1.43
CA ARG A 348 -6.86 10.15 0.48
C ARG A 348 -6.15 11.51 0.63
N LYS A 349 -5.99 12.00 1.86
CA LYS A 349 -5.32 13.28 2.13
C LYS A 349 -3.87 13.27 1.63
N SER A 350 -3.12 12.19 1.87
CA SER A 350 -1.78 12.00 1.31
C SER A 350 -1.75 12.10 -0.22
N LEU A 351 -2.73 11.51 -0.91
CA LEU A 351 -2.84 11.57 -2.37
C LEU A 351 -3.25 12.96 -2.88
N GLU A 352 -4.15 13.66 -2.19
CA GLU A 352 -4.53 15.04 -2.49
C GLU A 352 -3.32 15.99 -2.32
N ASP A 353 -2.53 15.81 -1.26
CA ASP A 353 -1.32 16.60 -0.97
C ASP A 353 -0.22 16.38 -2.04
N SER A 354 -0.11 15.16 -2.56
CA SER A 354 0.79 14.81 -3.69
C SER A 354 0.23 15.14 -5.09
N LYS A 355 -0.93 15.79 -5.18
CA LYS A 355 -1.62 16.15 -6.45
C LYS A 355 -2.06 14.95 -7.29
N ASN A 356 -2.19 13.77 -6.70
CA ASN A 356 -2.78 12.60 -7.34
C ASN A 356 -4.31 12.57 -7.11
N GLU A 357 -4.98 13.55 -7.70
CA GLU A 357 -6.44 13.72 -7.66
C GLU A 357 -7.22 12.50 -8.22
N PRO A 358 -6.77 11.81 -9.30
CA PRO A 358 -7.46 10.63 -9.82
C PRO A 358 -7.57 9.51 -8.80
N ASP A 359 -6.45 9.13 -8.17
CA ASP A 359 -6.42 8.03 -7.23
C ASP A 359 -7.07 8.43 -5.90
N ALA A 360 -6.88 9.67 -5.44
CA ALA A 360 -7.52 10.20 -4.23
C ALA A 360 -9.05 10.01 -4.23
N ALA A 361 -9.68 10.15 -5.40
CA ALA A 361 -11.12 9.98 -5.53
C ALA A 361 -11.61 8.54 -5.36
N ASP A 362 -10.81 7.54 -5.71
CA ASP A 362 -11.14 6.14 -5.46
C ASP A 362 -11.17 5.86 -3.94
N PHE A 363 -10.22 6.45 -3.20
CA PHE A 363 -10.18 6.38 -1.73
C PHE A 363 -11.29 7.20 -1.08
N TYR A 364 -11.71 8.33 -1.66
CA TYR A 364 -12.91 9.05 -1.23
C TYR A 364 -14.17 8.18 -1.36
N TYR A 365 -14.32 7.46 -2.48
CA TYR A 365 -15.43 6.54 -2.68
C TYR A 365 -15.41 5.41 -1.63
N GLY A 366 -14.23 4.84 -1.37
CA GLY A 366 -14.03 3.84 -0.31
C GLY A 366 -14.39 4.36 1.08
N GLU A 367 -13.95 5.58 1.43
CA GLU A 367 -14.31 6.25 2.69
C GLU A 367 -15.83 6.31 2.87
N MET A 368 -16.55 6.79 1.85
CA MET A 368 -18.01 6.93 1.91
C MET A 368 -18.74 5.59 1.99
N GLU A 369 -18.23 4.53 1.33
CA GLU A 369 -18.77 3.20 1.49
C GLU A 369 -18.59 2.66 2.91
N MET A 370 -17.41 2.82 3.52
CA MET A 370 -17.19 2.38 4.90
C MET A 370 -18.11 3.13 5.86
N ARG A 371 -18.25 4.46 5.73
CA ARG A 371 -19.20 5.24 6.53
C ARG A 371 -20.67 4.80 6.36
N ARG A 372 -21.05 4.31 5.18
CA ARG A 372 -22.40 3.77 4.94
C ARG A 372 -22.62 2.42 5.66
N HIS A 373 -21.57 1.62 5.78
CA HIS A 373 -21.60 0.29 6.42
C HIS A 373 -21.27 0.33 7.92
N ASP A 374 -20.81 1.45 8.44
CA ASP A 374 -20.56 1.73 9.85
C ASP A 374 -21.88 1.77 10.65
N HIS A 375 -22.13 0.74 11.46
CA HIS A 375 -23.37 0.59 12.22
C HIS A 375 -23.43 1.46 13.48
N GLU A 376 -22.29 1.99 13.92
CA GLU A 376 -22.21 2.91 15.07
C GLU A 376 -22.74 4.30 14.71
N ARG A 377 -22.75 4.65 13.42
CA ARG A 377 -23.29 5.93 12.94
C ARG A 377 -24.81 6.01 13.00
N PRO A 378 -25.36 7.22 13.25
CA PRO A 378 -26.80 7.47 13.19
C PRO A 378 -27.43 7.00 11.88
N ARG A 379 -28.60 6.35 11.98
CA ARG A 379 -29.33 5.82 10.81
C ARG A 379 -29.62 6.91 9.77
N ALA A 380 -29.93 8.14 10.21
CA ALA A 380 -30.21 9.27 9.32
C ALA A 380 -29.01 9.61 8.41
N GLU A 381 -27.80 9.60 8.96
CA GLU A 381 -26.57 9.85 8.19
C GLU A 381 -26.34 8.74 7.15
N ARG A 382 -26.54 7.48 7.55
CA ARG A 382 -26.42 6.34 6.62
C ARG A 382 -27.45 6.38 5.50
N VAL A 383 -28.69 6.78 5.80
CA VAL A 383 -29.73 6.97 4.78
C VAL A 383 -29.34 8.09 3.82
N LEU A 384 -28.82 9.21 4.32
CA LEU A 384 -28.33 10.31 3.50
C LEU A 384 -27.16 9.87 2.59
N LEU A 385 -26.20 9.10 3.12
CA LEU A 385 -25.11 8.53 2.33
C LEU A 385 -25.64 7.54 1.26
N ALA A 386 -26.62 6.72 1.60
CA ALA A 386 -27.26 5.81 0.65
C ALA A 386 -27.97 6.55 -0.49
N LEU A 387 -28.70 7.63 -0.19
CA LEU A 387 -29.33 8.50 -1.17
C LEU A 387 -28.29 9.19 -2.06
N TYR A 388 -27.23 9.73 -1.47
CA TYR A 388 -26.14 10.39 -2.21
C TYR A 388 -25.41 9.42 -3.16
N TRP A 389 -25.19 8.18 -2.73
CA TRP A 389 -24.68 7.09 -3.56
C TRP A 389 -25.61 6.74 -4.73
N ALA A 390 -26.92 6.63 -4.45
CA ALA A 390 -27.92 6.26 -5.44
C ALA A 390 -28.07 7.32 -6.54
N LEU A 391 -28.09 8.60 -6.14
CA LEU A 391 -28.29 9.73 -7.04
C LEU A 391 -27.04 10.05 -7.89
N SER A 392 -25.85 10.01 -7.29
CA SER A 392 -24.63 10.56 -7.94
C SER A 392 -23.38 9.70 -7.80
N GLY A 393 -23.44 8.58 -7.08
CA GLY A 393 -22.26 7.79 -6.74
C GLY A 393 -21.25 8.58 -5.92
N TYR A 394 -21.74 9.29 -4.90
CA TYR A 394 -20.97 10.21 -4.07
C TYR A 394 -20.37 11.39 -4.85
N GLY A 395 -21.11 11.93 -5.82
CA GLY A 395 -20.66 13.07 -6.63
C GLY A 395 -19.53 12.75 -7.61
N LEU A 396 -19.17 11.47 -7.80
CA LEU A 396 -18.10 11.07 -8.73
C LEU A 396 -18.61 10.54 -10.07
N ARG A 397 -19.93 10.33 -10.23
CA ARG A 397 -20.52 9.68 -11.40
C ARG A 397 -21.60 10.52 -12.05
N ALA A 398 -21.19 11.37 -12.99
CA ALA A 398 -22.09 12.21 -13.77
C ALA A 398 -23.18 11.40 -14.49
N SER A 399 -22.84 10.21 -15.00
CA SER A 399 -23.79 9.34 -15.71
C SER A 399 -25.00 8.93 -14.86
N ARG A 400 -24.82 8.71 -13.55
CA ARG A 400 -25.93 8.39 -12.64
C ARG A 400 -26.84 9.60 -12.44
N ALA A 401 -26.24 10.76 -12.20
CA ALA A 401 -26.98 11.99 -12.01
C ALA A 401 -27.77 12.40 -13.26
N ILE A 402 -27.15 12.28 -14.45
CA ILE A 402 -27.82 12.51 -15.74
C ILE A 402 -28.95 11.51 -15.98
N ALA A 403 -28.74 10.22 -15.67
CA ALA A 403 -29.81 9.22 -15.80
C ALA A 403 -31.00 9.55 -14.89
N TRP A 404 -30.75 9.92 -13.63
CA TRP A 404 -31.82 10.36 -12.72
C TRP A 404 -32.48 11.66 -13.18
N LEU A 405 -31.73 12.58 -13.77
CA LEU A 405 -32.28 13.81 -14.35
C LEU A 405 -33.24 13.46 -15.49
N LEU A 406 -32.84 12.59 -16.42
CA LEU A 406 -33.68 12.14 -17.52
C LEU A 406 -34.93 11.40 -17.04
N VAL A 407 -34.79 10.54 -16.02
CA VAL A 407 -35.93 9.85 -15.39
C VAL A 407 -36.87 10.87 -14.74
N SER A 408 -36.34 11.82 -13.97
CA SER A 408 -37.14 12.89 -13.34
C SER A 408 -37.90 13.69 -14.40
N MET A 409 -37.21 14.16 -15.45
CA MET A 409 -37.80 14.91 -16.55
C MET A 409 -38.90 14.10 -17.27
N THR A 410 -38.70 12.79 -17.42
CA THR A 410 -39.70 11.91 -18.04
C THR A 410 -40.94 11.79 -17.14
N VAL A 411 -40.73 11.62 -15.83
CA VAL A 411 -41.82 11.54 -14.84
C VAL A 411 -42.59 12.84 -14.76
N THR A 412 -41.91 13.99 -14.77
CA THR A 412 -42.55 15.31 -14.72
C THR A 412 -43.35 15.59 -15.99
N VAL A 413 -42.81 15.28 -17.18
CA VAL A 413 -43.56 15.38 -18.44
C VAL A 413 -44.80 14.47 -18.43
N LEU A 414 -44.67 13.21 -18.01
CA LEU A 414 -45.82 12.30 -17.93
C LEU A 414 -46.88 12.78 -16.93
N ALA A 415 -46.48 13.25 -15.75
CA ALA A 415 -47.40 13.79 -14.76
C ALA A 415 -48.12 15.05 -15.26
N LEU A 416 -47.42 15.94 -15.98
CA LEU A 416 -48.01 17.11 -16.62
C LEU A 416 -49.00 16.72 -17.73
N MET A 417 -48.67 15.73 -18.55
CA MET A 417 -49.57 15.24 -19.60
C MET A 417 -50.85 14.61 -19.03
N LEU A 418 -50.71 13.80 -17.98
CA LEU A 418 -51.82 13.04 -17.38
C LEU A 418 -52.73 13.89 -16.49
N TRP A 419 -52.16 14.84 -15.75
CA TRP A 419 -52.86 15.60 -14.72
C TRP A 419 -52.59 17.11 -14.74
N GLY A 420 -51.41 17.56 -15.20
CA GLY A 420 -50.99 18.95 -15.02
C GLY A 420 -51.50 19.97 -16.05
N LEU A 421 -51.74 19.55 -17.28
CA LEU A 421 -52.25 20.42 -18.35
C LEU A 421 -53.80 20.39 -18.38
N PRO A 422 -54.49 21.53 -18.43
CA PRO A 422 -55.94 21.57 -18.53
C PRO A 422 -56.44 21.02 -19.88
N THR A 423 -57.70 20.59 -19.95
CA THR A 423 -58.36 20.09 -21.18
C THR A 423 -58.62 21.19 -22.21
N ALA A 424 -58.93 22.40 -21.75
CA ALA A 424 -59.07 23.60 -22.56
C ALA A 424 -58.30 24.74 -21.89
N LEU A 425 -57.68 25.62 -22.68
CA LEU A 425 -57.13 26.87 -22.16
C LEU A 425 -58.31 27.71 -21.65
N PRO A 426 -58.33 28.16 -20.39
CA PRO A 426 -59.41 28.98 -19.88
C PRO A 426 -59.38 30.33 -20.61
N GLU A 427 -60.35 30.54 -21.50
CA GLU A 427 -60.50 31.79 -22.22
C GLU A 427 -60.98 32.87 -21.24
N PRO A 428 -60.28 34.02 -21.13
CA PRO A 428 -60.73 35.12 -20.28
C PRO A 428 -62.06 35.65 -20.81
N LYS A 429 -63.11 35.57 -19.99
CA LYS A 429 -64.41 36.16 -20.32
C LYS A 429 -64.49 37.54 -19.69
N SER A 430 -64.52 38.55 -20.53
CA SER A 430 -64.68 39.94 -20.12
C SER A 430 -66.16 40.32 -20.19
N THR A 431 -66.77 40.54 -19.04
CA THR A 431 -68.13 41.08 -18.92
C THR A 431 -68.02 42.56 -18.60
N GLY A 432 -68.56 43.41 -19.48
CA GLY A 432 -68.61 44.86 -19.28
C GLY A 432 -69.97 45.29 -18.76
N GLU A 433 -70.01 46.08 -17.70
CA GLU A 433 -71.22 46.74 -17.22
C GLU A 433 -71.08 48.25 -17.50
N LEU A 434 -72.09 48.82 -18.16
CA LEU A 434 -72.06 50.20 -18.65
C LEU A 434 -73.01 51.06 -17.81
N THR A 435 -72.45 51.93 -16.96
CA THR A 435 -73.21 52.81 -16.07
C THR A 435 -72.98 54.27 -16.48
N GLY A 436 -73.92 54.84 -17.24
CA GLY A 436 -73.79 56.19 -17.79
C GLY A 436 -72.69 56.29 -18.85
N GLN A 437 -71.64 57.09 -18.59
CA GLN A 437 -70.45 57.22 -19.46
C GLN A 437 -69.25 56.39 -19.00
N HIS A 438 -69.36 55.61 -17.91
CA HIS A 438 -68.27 54.78 -17.40
C HIS A 438 -68.46 53.32 -17.79
N ILE A 439 -67.41 52.70 -18.34
CA ILE A 439 -67.37 51.27 -18.69
C ILE A 439 -66.55 50.55 -17.62
N ALA A 440 -67.19 49.70 -16.84
CA ALA A 440 -66.51 48.79 -15.92
C ALA A 440 -66.35 47.42 -16.60
N LEU A 441 -65.11 47.06 -16.93
CA LEU A 441 -64.78 45.81 -17.61
C LEU A 441 -64.24 44.81 -16.57
N ILE A 442 -65.05 43.82 -16.19
CA ILE A 442 -64.65 42.78 -15.25
C ILE A 442 -64.26 41.54 -16.07
N THR A 443 -62.98 41.19 -16.04
CA THR A 443 -62.45 40.02 -16.73
C THR A 443 -62.32 38.87 -15.73
N HIS A 444 -63.09 37.80 -15.94
CA HIS A 444 -63.02 36.56 -15.17
C HIS A 444 -62.36 35.46 -16.01
N THR A 445 -61.26 34.90 -15.50
CA THR A 445 -60.61 33.73 -16.08
C THR A 445 -61.01 32.49 -15.26
N PRO A 446 -61.68 31.49 -15.84
CA PRO A 446 -62.08 30.29 -15.09
C PRO A 446 -60.87 29.46 -14.67
N GLU A 447 -60.97 28.76 -13.53
CA GLU A 447 -59.88 27.93 -13.03
C GLU A 447 -59.60 26.73 -13.96
N PRO A 448 -58.32 26.37 -14.18
CA PRO A 448 -57.94 25.25 -15.03
C PRO A 448 -58.40 23.92 -14.42
N VAL A 449 -59.27 23.21 -15.13
CA VAL A 449 -59.85 21.92 -14.69
C VAL A 449 -58.95 20.76 -15.11
N ASN A 450 -58.84 19.74 -14.25
CA ASN A 450 -58.12 18.52 -14.56
C ASN A 450 -58.68 17.82 -15.80
N PRO A 451 -57.82 17.16 -16.59
CA PRO A 451 -58.28 16.45 -17.76
C PRO A 451 -59.16 15.26 -17.37
N ASP A 452 -60.36 15.21 -17.96
CA ASP A 452 -61.32 14.12 -17.80
C ASP A 452 -61.42 13.30 -19.10
N GLY A 453 -61.41 11.96 -18.98
CA GLY A 453 -61.40 11.03 -20.11
C GLY A 453 -60.35 9.91 -20.01
N PRO A 454 -60.41 8.89 -20.89
CA PRO A 454 -59.53 7.71 -20.83
C PRO A 454 -58.06 8.05 -21.11
N VAL A 455 -57.13 7.41 -20.38
CA VAL A 455 -55.68 7.65 -20.41
C VAL A 455 -55.06 7.78 -21.83
N PRO A 456 -55.44 6.97 -22.84
CA PRO A 456 -54.87 7.09 -24.19
C PRO A 456 -55.16 8.45 -24.84
N LYS A 457 -56.30 9.09 -24.53
CA LYS A 457 -56.64 10.42 -25.06
C LYS A 457 -55.85 11.56 -24.40
N ARG A 458 -55.16 11.27 -23.29
CA ARG A 458 -54.31 12.24 -22.56
C ARG A 458 -52.85 12.20 -23.03
N LEU A 459 -52.43 11.11 -23.69
CA LEU A 459 -51.08 10.89 -24.21
C LEU A 459 -50.98 11.33 -25.68
N THR A 460 -51.14 12.62 -25.95
CA THR A 460 -51.05 13.19 -27.30
C THR A 460 -49.74 13.96 -27.51
N THR A 461 -49.27 14.01 -28.76
CA THR A 461 -48.04 14.74 -29.13
C THR A 461 -48.09 16.22 -28.75
N ASP A 462 -49.26 16.84 -28.90
CA ASP A 462 -49.49 18.25 -28.55
C ASP A 462 -49.39 18.50 -27.03
N ARG A 463 -49.94 17.61 -26.20
CA ARG A 463 -49.77 17.69 -24.73
C ARG A 463 -48.32 17.42 -24.32
N PHE A 464 -47.61 16.54 -25.04
CA PHE A 464 -46.20 16.28 -24.81
C PHE A 464 -45.34 17.52 -25.07
N GLU A 465 -45.54 18.21 -26.21
CA GLU A 465 -44.77 19.42 -26.53
C GLU A 465 -44.99 20.52 -25.49
N ARG A 466 -46.25 20.73 -25.06
CA ARG A 466 -46.58 21.69 -24.00
C ARG A 466 -45.97 21.30 -22.66
N ALA A 467 -46.09 20.04 -22.26
CA ALA A 467 -45.51 19.53 -21.01
C ALA A 467 -43.98 19.62 -21.00
N LEU A 468 -43.33 19.30 -22.13
CA LEU A 468 -41.89 19.43 -22.31
C LEU A 468 -41.45 20.90 -22.20
N ARG A 469 -42.18 21.84 -22.82
CA ARG A 469 -41.90 23.27 -22.72
C ARG A 469 -42.03 23.77 -21.30
N VAL A 470 -43.06 23.33 -20.56
CA VAL A 470 -43.23 23.64 -19.12
C VAL A 470 -42.07 23.06 -18.30
N GLY A 471 -41.71 21.79 -18.52
CA GLY A 471 -40.61 21.13 -17.82
C GLY A 471 -39.29 21.85 -18.01
N ILE A 472 -38.85 22.02 -19.27
CA ILE A 472 -37.59 22.71 -19.62
C ILE A 472 -37.59 24.14 -19.08
N ASN A 473 -38.69 24.89 -19.28
CA ASN A 473 -38.76 26.25 -18.78
C ASN A 473 -38.78 26.32 -17.25
N SER A 474 -39.28 25.32 -16.54
CA SER A 474 -39.25 25.31 -15.06
C SER A 474 -37.84 25.06 -14.50
N VAL A 475 -37.02 24.27 -15.22
CA VAL A 475 -35.65 23.94 -14.80
C VAL A 475 -34.69 25.08 -15.12
N VAL A 476 -34.83 25.69 -16.29
CA VAL A 476 -33.91 26.70 -16.81
C VAL A 476 -34.39 28.12 -16.49
N PHE A 477 -35.70 28.35 -16.47
CA PHE A 477 -36.31 29.66 -16.29
C PHE A 477 -37.27 29.70 -15.07
N ARG A 478 -37.56 30.90 -14.56
CA ARG A 478 -38.31 31.07 -13.30
C ARG A 478 -39.82 30.80 -13.41
N THR A 479 -40.38 30.83 -14.63
CA THR A 479 -41.81 30.68 -14.89
C THR A 479 -42.09 30.10 -16.28
N SER A 480 -42.94 29.08 -16.34
CA SER A 480 -43.39 28.45 -17.59
C SER A 480 -44.41 29.28 -18.38
N GLY A 481 -45.07 30.25 -17.72
CA GLY A 481 -46.08 31.12 -18.34
C GLY A 481 -47.38 30.40 -18.74
N GLN A 482 -47.53 29.14 -18.38
CA GLN A 482 -48.68 28.28 -18.70
C GLN A 482 -49.62 28.19 -17.50
N GLN A 483 -50.93 28.18 -17.74
CA GLN A 483 -51.90 27.92 -16.69
C GLN A 483 -51.97 26.41 -16.44
N LEU A 484 -51.59 26.01 -15.24
CA LEU A 484 -51.52 24.63 -14.78
C LEU A 484 -52.67 24.32 -13.83
N THR A 485 -53.12 23.07 -13.83
CA THR A 485 -54.04 22.57 -12.80
C THR A 485 -53.31 22.52 -11.44
N THR A 486 -54.04 22.34 -10.34
CA THR A 486 -53.43 22.17 -9.00
C THR A 486 -52.36 21.07 -8.98
N ALA A 487 -52.64 19.93 -9.64
CA ALA A 487 -51.69 18.83 -9.77
C ALA A 487 -50.47 19.23 -10.63
N GLY A 488 -50.68 20.02 -11.68
CA GLY A 488 -49.61 20.58 -12.51
C GLY A 488 -48.72 21.55 -11.74
N SER A 489 -49.30 22.41 -10.91
CA SER A 489 -48.55 23.34 -10.05
C SER A 489 -47.65 22.60 -9.05
N TYR A 490 -48.15 21.55 -8.37
CA TYR A 490 -47.31 20.74 -7.49
C TYR A 490 -46.21 19.98 -8.26
N THR A 491 -46.53 19.48 -9.46
CA THR A 491 -45.55 18.80 -10.32
C THR A 491 -44.42 19.76 -10.73
N GLU A 492 -44.76 20.99 -11.12
CA GLU A 492 -43.79 22.03 -11.46
C GLU A 492 -42.97 22.49 -10.23
N MET A 493 -43.60 22.60 -9.05
CA MET A 493 -42.87 22.93 -7.81
C MET A 493 -41.83 21.85 -7.47
N CYS A 494 -42.18 20.57 -7.62
CA CYS A 494 -41.27 19.45 -7.38
C CYS A 494 -40.12 19.43 -8.39
N SER A 495 -40.39 19.66 -9.69
CA SER A 495 -39.34 19.68 -10.73
C SER A 495 -38.33 20.80 -10.49
N ARG A 496 -38.79 22.00 -10.08
CA ARG A 496 -37.96 23.16 -9.76
C ARG A 496 -36.96 22.93 -8.62
N LEU A 497 -37.18 21.94 -7.78
CA LEU A 497 -36.25 21.56 -6.72
C LEU A 497 -35.38 20.37 -7.12
N ALA A 498 -35.99 19.30 -7.64
CA ALA A 498 -35.27 18.05 -7.89
C ALA A 498 -34.31 18.13 -9.09
N GLU A 499 -34.75 18.72 -10.20
CA GLU A 499 -34.01 18.68 -11.47
C GLU A 499 -32.76 19.58 -11.44
N PRO A 500 -32.78 20.81 -10.89
CA PRO A 500 -31.57 21.61 -10.70
C PRO A 500 -30.54 20.97 -9.76
N VAL A 501 -30.99 20.27 -8.71
CA VAL A 501 -30.07 19.54 -7.80
C VAL A 501 -29.36 18.41 -8.54
N LEU A 502 -30.09 17.62 -9.35
CA LEU A 502 -29.52 16.56 -10.17
C LEU A 502 -28.54 17.10 -11.22
N LEU A 503 -28.88 18.23 -11.85
CA LEU A 503 -28.00 18.91 -12.79
C LEU A 503 -26.73 19.42 -12.09
N GLY A 504 -26.85 20.01 -10.90
CA GLY A 504 -25.74 20.46 -10.07
C GLY A 504 -24.80 19.32 -9.67
N LEU A 505 -25.37 18.16 -9.28
CA LEU A 505 -24.59 16.95 -8.98
C LEU A 505 -23.86 16.40 -10.22
N ALA A 506 -24.51 16.44 -11.39
CA ALA A 506 -23.88 16.04 -12.65
C ALA A 506 -22.70 16.97 -13.00
N ALA A 507 -22.90 18.29 -12.91
CA ALA A 507 -21.86 19.29 -13.17
C ALA A 507 -20.67 19.15 -12.21
N LEU A 508 -20.93 18.92 -10.92
CA LEU A 508 -19.89 18.70 -9.91
C LEU A 508 -19.07 17.45 -10.22
N ALA A 509 -19.72 16.36 -10.63
CA ALA A 509 -19.05 15.12 -11.03
C ALA A 509 -18.21 15.30 -12.32
N ILE A 510 -18.69 16.06 -13.30
CA ILE A 510 -17.95 16.38 -14.53
C ILE A 510 -16.71 17.22 -14.19
N ARG A 511 -16.87 18.28 -13.39
CA ARG A 511 -15.74 19.10 -12.93
C ARG A 511 -14.70 18.25 -12.21
N GLY A 512 -15.15 17.37 -11.32
CA GLY A 512 -14.29 16.43 -10.61
C GLY A 512 -13.55 15.46 -11.52
N ARG A 513 -14.07 15.15 -12.71
CA ARG A 513 -13.41 14.30 -13.71
C ARG A 513 -12.42 15.07 -14.59
N VAL A 514 -12.67 16.36 -14.87
CA VAL A 514 -11.77 17.22 -15.67
C VAL A 514 -10.56 17.68 -14.87
N LYS A 515 -10.69 17.79 -13.53
CA LYS A 515 -9.57 18.14 -12.62
C LYS A 515 -8.59 16.98 -12.38
N ARG A 516 -9.03 15.75 -12.64
CA ARG A 516 -8.22 14.52 -12.58
C ARG A 516 -7.51 14.33 -13.90
#